data_AF-A0A7C3ZWS3-F1
#
_entry.id   AF-A0A7C3ZWS3-F1
#
_cell.length_a   1.000
_cell.length_b   1.000
_cell.length_c   1.000
_cell.angle_alpha   90.00
_cell.angle_beta   90.00
_cell.angle_gamma   90.00
#
_symmetry.space_group_name_H-M   'P 1'
#
loop_
_entity.id
_entity.type
_entity.pdbx_description
1 polymer ?
#
loop_
_entity_poly.entity_id
_entity_poly.type
_entity_poly.pdbx_seq_one_letter_code
_entity_poly.pdbx_strand_id
1 'polypeptide(L)'
;MNVQELKRLIHKEFGRKLEHATPSNVREFLDRIQAGEFTSRTGGRLILNEHASTFEEIIKEFFVRVLDLPRDEAIVMLWLLAFDLSFSAIELHQAETFRSLFGDYEQ
;
A
#
# COMPACT_ATOMS: atom_id res chain seq x y z
N MET A 1 -3.00 13.78 -3.36
CA MET A 1 -3.01 13.97 -1.88
C MET A 1 -1.72 14.64 -1.39
N ASN A 2 -1.75 15.50 -0.36
CA ASN A 2 -0.53 16.05 0.28
C ASN A 2 -0.21 15.38 1.64
N VAL A 3 0.96 15.68 2.20
CA VAL A 3 1.45 15.06 3.45
C VAL A 3 0.56 15.35 4.66
N GLN A 4 0.00 16.56 4.78
CA GLN A 4 -0.86 16.92 5.92
C GLN A 4 -2.20 16.19 5.86
N GLU A 5 -2.75 16.05 4.65
CA GLU A 5 -3.96 15.28 4.41
C GLU A 5 -3.74 13.80 4.73
N LEU A 6 -2.65 13.21 4.23
CA LEU A 6 -2.26 11.83 4.56
C LEU A 6 -2.16 11.66 6.08
N LYS A 7 -1.42 12.53 6.76
CA LYS A 7 -1.25 12.49 8.23
C LYS A 7 -2.60 12.52 8.97
N ARG A 8 -3.53 13.38 8.53
CA ARG A 8 -4.88 13.46 9.11
C ARG A 8 -5.65 12.16 8.89
N LEU A 9 -5.58 11.58 7.70
CA LEU A 9 -6.25 10.32 7.37
C LEU A 9 -5.69 9.17 8.21
N ILE A 10 -4.36 9.05 8.29
CA ILE A 10 -3.67 8.04 9.09
C ILE A 10 -4.05 8.15 10.56
N HIS A 11 -3.99 9.34 11.15
CA HIS A 11 -4.37 9.53 12.55
C HIS A 11 -5.85 9.22 12.82
N LYS A 12 -6.73 9.54 11.86
CA LYS A 12 -8.16 9.26 11.99
C LYS A 12 -8.45 7.76 11.94
N GLU A 13 -7.79 7.05 11.04
CA GLU A 13 -8.05 5.62 10.81
C GLU A 13 -7.34 4.74 11.85
N PHE A 14 -6.07 5.03 12.13
CA PHE A 14 -5.19 4.11 12.85
C PHE A 14 -4.75 4.63 14.23
N GLY A 15 -5.11 5.85 14.59
CA GLY A 15 -4.63 6.50 15.81
C GLY A 15 -3.26 7.19 15.64
N ARG A 16 -2.81 7.91 16.68
CA ARG A 16 -1.62 8.78 16.57
C ARG A 16 -0.31 8.00 16.55
N LYS A 17 -0.32 6.77 17.04
CA LYS A 17 0.80 5.84 17.09
C LYS A 17 0.53 4.58 16.26
N LEU A 18 -0.48 4.61 15.38
CA LEU A 18 -0.92 3.46 14.60
C LEU A 18 -1.44 2.31 15.48
N GLU A 19 -1.90 2.60 16.70
CA GLU A 19 -2.37 1.63 17.69
C GLU A 19 -3.56 0.78 17.22
N HIS A 20 -4.27 1.21 16.18
CA HIS A 20 -5.39 0.47 15.58
C HIS A 20 -5.05 -0.15 14.22
N ALA A 21 -3.81 -0.03 13.75
CA ALA A 21 -3.41 -0.61 12.47
C ALA A 21 -3.31 -2.14 12.57
N THR A 22 -4.01 -2.82 11.66
CA THR A 22 -3.99 -4.27 11.49
C THR A 22 -3.78 -4.58 10.00
N PRO A 23 -3.23 -5.74 9.63
CA PRO A 23 -3.05 -6.07 8.21
C PRO A 23 -4.34 -5.93 7.38
N SER A 24 -5.47 -6.37 7.94
CA SER A 24 -6.78 -6.28 7.29
C SER A 24 -7.21 -4.82 7.02
N ASN A 25 -7.25 -3.98 8.05
CA ASN A 25 -7.73 -2.60 7.87
C ASN A 25 -6.74 -1.70 7.13
N VAL A 26 -5.44 -2.04 7.14
CA VAL A 26 -4.43 -1.36 6.32
C VAL A 26 -4.67 -1.64 4.84
N ARG A 27 -4.92 -2.90 4.46
CA ARG A 27 -5.27 -3.25 3.07
C ARG A 27 -6.51 -2.49 2.61
N GLU A 28 -7.58 -2.53 3.39
CA GLU A 28 -8.82 -1.80 3.07
C GLU A 28 -8.61 -0.29 2.95
N PHE A 29 -7.76 0.31 3.79
CA PHE A 29 -7.43 1.72 3.71
C PHE A 29 -6.68 2.06 2.43
N LEU A 30 -5.65 1.27 2.08
CA LEU A 30 -4.85 1.47 0.88
C LEU A 30 -5.69 1.34 -0.39
N ASP A 31 -6.61 0.35 -0.43
CA ASP A 31 -7.55 0.17 -1.54
C ASP A 31 -8.44 1.41 -1.74
N ARG A 32 -8.93 2.01 -0.65
CA ARG A 32 -9.72 3.25 -0.72
C ARG A 32 -8.91 4.44 -1.22
N ILE A 33 -7.66 4.58 -0.79
CA ILE A 33 -6.77 5.65 -1.25
C ILE A 33 -6.50 5.50 -2.76
N GLN A 34 -6.21 4.28 -3.22
CA GLN A 34 -6.01 4.01 -4.65
C GLN A 34 -7.27 4.28 -5.47
N ALA A 35 -8.44 3.84 -5.01
CA ALA A 35 -9.71 4.08 -5.70
C ALA A 35 -10.07 5.58 -5.79
N GLY A 36 -9.78 6.36 -4.73
CA GLY A 36 -10.00 7.81 -4.70
C GLY A 36 -9.07 8.59 -5.63
N GLU A 37 -7.80 8.19 -5.74
CA GLU A 37 -6.84 8.80 -6.67
C GLU A 37 -7.10 8.36 -8.14
N PHE A 38 -7.53 7.11 -8.37
CA PHE A 38 -7.88 6.64 -9.73
C PHE A 38 -9.12 7.35 -10.29
N THR A 39 -10.17 7.51 -9.48
CA THR A 39 -11.40 8.19 -9.91
C THR A 39 -11.19 9.67 -10.23
N SER A 40 -10.20 10.32 -9.62
CA SER A 40 -9.89 11.73 -9.84
C SER A 40 -9.12 12.01 -11.15
N ARG A 41 -8.51 10.98 -11.78
CA ARG A 41 -7.65 11.15 -12.97
C ARG A 41 -8.20 10.54 -14.26
N THR A 42 -9.30 9.79 -14.24
CA THR A 42 -9.76 9.04 -15.42
C THR A 42 -11.13 9.50 -15.94
N GLY A 43 -11.14 10.62 -16.66
CA GLY A 43 -12.25 11.02 -17.54
C GLY A 43 -12.12 10.48 -18.98
N GLY A 44 -11.32 9.43 -19.20
CA GLY A 44 -11.01 8.88 -20.52
C GLY A 44 -10.82 7.36 -20.51
N ARG A 45 -10.92 6.77 -21.70
CA ARG A 45 -10.77 5.33 -21.94
C ARG A 45 -9.44 4.81 -21.37
N LEU A 46 -9.53 3.91 -20.40
CA LEU A 46 -8.38 3.19 -19.85
C LEU A 46 -7.83 2.23 -20.91
N ILE A 47 -6.62 2.51 -21.41
CA ILE A 47 -5.81 1.55 -22.16
C ILE A 47 -4.77 1.03 -21.16
N LEU A 48 -4.97 -0.20 -20.67
CA LEU A 48 -3.96 -0.93 -19.91
C LEU A 48 -2.84 -1.34 -20.87
N ASN A 49 -1.83 -0.47 -21.00
CA ASN A 49 -0.61 -0.76 -21.73
C ASN A 49 0.46 -1.16 -20.71
N GLU A 50 0.35 -2.39 -20.19
CA GLU A 50 1.31 -2.94 -19.24
C GLU A 50 2.61 -3.29 -19.99
N HIS A 51 3.58 -2.39 -19.97
CA HIS A 51 4.91 -2.61 -20.54
C HIS A 51 5.91 -3.26 -19.56
N ALA A 52 5.53 -3.46 -18.30
CA ALA A 52 6.35 -4.13 -17.30
C ALA A 52 5.95 -5.61 -17.21
N SER A 53 6.89 -6.49 -17.52
CA SER A 53 6.68 -7.94 -17.60
C SER A 53 6.93 -8.66 -16.27
N THR A 54 7.48 -7.96 -15.28
CA THR A 54 7.76 -8.50 -13.94
C THR A 54 7.45 -7.50 -12.83
N PHE A 55 7.17 -8.01 -11.64
CA PHE A 55 7.00 -7.21 -10.43
C PHE A 55 8.25 -6.35 -10.12
N GLU A 56 9.45 -6.89 -10.37
CA GLU A 56 10.70 -6.15 -10.20
C GLU A 56 10.77 -4.92 -11.13
N GLU A 57 10.36 -5.06 -12.39
CA GLU A 57 10.29 -3.94 -13.34
C GLU A 57 9.28 -2.89 -12.88
N ILE A 58 8.11 -3.31 -12.39
CA ILE A 58 7.09 -2.40 -11.84
C ILE A 58 7.65 -1.58 -10.69
N ILE A 59 8.36 -2.23 -9.75
CA ILE A 59 8.97 -1.55 -8.59
C ILE A 59 10.07 -0.58 -9.02
N LYS A 60 10.94 -0.98 -9.95
CA LYS A 60 11.98 -0.09 -10.51
C LYS A 60 11.38 1.12 -11.18
N GLU A 61 10.36 0.91 -12.02
CA GLU A 61 9.66 1.99 -12.71
C GLU A 61 8.95 2.92 -11.73
N PHE A 62 8.32 2.38 -10.67
CA PHE A 62 7.77 3.19 -9.58
C PHE A 62 8.82 4.11 -8.98
N PHE A 63 10.00 3.58 -8.60
CA PHE A 63 11.04 4.39 -7.97
C PHE A 63 11.58 5.48 -8.90
N VAL A 64 11.76 5.17 -10.18
CA VAL A 64 12.16 6.17 -11.19
C VAL A 64 11.12 7.28 -11.27
N ARG A 65 9.84 6.92 -11.48
CA ARG A 65 8.75 7.90 -11.61
C ARG A 65 8.56 8.77 -10.37
N VAL A 66 8.77 8.22 -9.18
CA VAL A 66 8.63 8.95 -7.91
C VAL A 66 9.67 10.06 -7.77
N LEU A 67 10.86 9.91 -8.33
CA LEU A 67 11.90 10.95 -8.29
C LEU A 67 11.52 12.20 -9.10
N ASP A 68 10.65 12.05 -10.10
CA ASP A 68 10.18 13.14 -10.93
C ASP A 68 8.96 13.88 -10.33
N LEU A 69 8.41 13.40 -9.22
CA LEU A 69 7.25 14.00 -8.58
C LEU A 69 7.61 15.19 -7.68
N PRO A 70 6.65 16.11 -7.43
CA PRO A 70 6.80 17.09 -6.37
C PRO A 70 7.10 16.41 -5.03
N ARG A 71 7.95 17.04 -4.21
CA ARG A 71 8.43 16.49 -2.93
C ARG A 71 7.31 15.90 -2.07
N ASP A 72 6.20 16.62 -1.92
CA ASP A 72 5.09 16.18 -1.06
C ASP A 72 4.37 14.95 -1.62
N GLU A 73 4.21 14.87 -2.95
CA GLU A 73 3.62 13.71 -3.61
C GLU A 73 4.55 12.49 -3.53
N ALA A 74 5.85 12.69 -3.77
CA ALA A 74 6.86 11.64 -3.64
C ALA A 74 6.89 11.05 -2.22
N ILE A 75 6.89 11.90 -1.18
CA ILE A 75 6.86 11.45 0.22
C ILE A 75 5.60 10.63 0.51
N VAL A 76 4.44 11.08 0.03
CA VAL A 76 3.17 10.36 0.21
C VAL A 76 3.24 8.97 -0.43
N MET A 77 3.70 8.89 -1.69
CA MET A 77 3.77 7.61 -2.40
C MET A 77 4.75 6.63 -1.75
N LEU A 78 5.94 7.12 -1.36
CA LEU A 78 6.93 6.29 -0.66
C LEU A 78 6.42 5.81 0.69
N TRP A 79 5.71 6.67 1.43
CA TRP A 79 5.14 6.31 2.72
C TRP A 79 4.08 5.21 2.58
N LEU A 80 3.16 5.36 1.62
CA LEU A 80 2.11 4.36 1.36
C LEU A 80 2.69 3.01 0.92
N LEU A 81 3.69 3.02 0.04
CA LEU A 81 4.39 1.79 -0.37
C LEU A 81 5.06 1.10 0.83
N ALA A 82 5.80 1.85 1.64
CA ALA A 82 6.45 1.30 2.82
C ALA A 82 5.44 0.72 3.82
N PHE A 83 4.29 1.38 3.96
CA PHE A 83 3.20 0.93 4.83
C PHE A 83 2.60 -0.39 4.35
N ASP A 84 2.30 -0.50 3.05
CA ASP A 84 1.80 -1.72 2.41
C ASP A 84 2.77 -2.90 2.60
N LEU A 85 4.04 -2.71 2.23
CA LEU A 85 5.07 -3.75 2.33
C LEU A 85 5.26 -4.23 3.78
N SER A 86 5.23 -3.31 4.75
CA SER A 86 5.41 -3.65 6.16
C SER A 86 4.27 -4.52 6.69
N PHE A 87 3.02 -4.18 6.38
CA PHE A 87 1.87 -4.94 6.87
C PHE A 87 1.63 -6.24 6.11
N SER A 88 1.97 -6.30 4.82
CA SER A 88 2.00 -7.53 4.05
C SER A 88 3.04 -8.52 4.61
N ALA A 89 4.22 -8.04 5.02
CA ALA A 89 5.23 -8.88 5.67
C ALA A 89 4.77 -9.41 7.05
N ILE A 90 4.08 -8.57 7.83
CA ILE A 90 3.48 -8.99 9.12
C ILE A 90 2.44 -10.11 8.90
N GLU A 91 1.55 -9.95 7.91
CA GLU A 91 0.54 -10.96 7.57
C GLU A 91 1.18 -12.29 7.16
N LEU A 92 2.22 -12.26 6.32
CA LEU A 92 2.95 -13.45 5.91
C LEU A 92 3.57 -14.17 7.12
N HIS A 93 4.23 -13.43 8.01
CA HIS A 93 4.83 -14.00 9.20
C HIS A 93 3.79 -14.61 10.17
N GLN A 94 2.63 -13.97 10.30
CA GLN A 94 1.52 -14.50 11.10
C GLN A 94 0.97 -15.80 10.48
N ALA A 95 0.82 -15.85 9.15
CA ALA A 95 0.35 -17.04 8.45
C ALA A 95 1.33 -18.22 8.59
N GLU A 96 2.64 -17.96 8.50
CA GLU A 96 3.68 -18.97 8.74
C GLU A 96 3.64 -19.51 10.16
N THR A 97 3.51 -18.60 11.15
CA THR A 97 3.40 -18.98 12.56
C THR A 97 2.15 -19.83 12.81
N PHE A 98 0.99 -19.43 12.25
CA PHE A 98 -0.24 -20.18 12.38
C PHE A 98 -0.13 -21.57 11.74
N ARG A 99 0.46 -21.67 10.54
CA ARG A 99 0.73 -22.95 9.88
C ARG A 99 1.66 -23.83 10.74
N SER A 100 2.69 -23.27 11.36
CA SER A 100 3.57 -24.04 12.25
C SER A 100 2.87 -24.56 13.50
N LEU A 101 1.84 -23.86 14.01
CA LEU A 101 1.12 -24.25 15.23
C LEU A 101 -0.01 -25.25 14.98
N PHE A 102 -0.65 -25.18 13.79
CA PHE A 102 -1.85 -25.97 13.48
C PHE A 102 -1.69 -26.92 12.29
N GLY A 103 -0.57 -26.85 11.56
CA GLY A 103 -0.32 -27.66 10.36
C GLY A 103 -0.14 -29.16 10.62
N ASP A 104 0.11 -29.56 11.86
CA ASP A 104 0.23 -30.98 12.25
C ASP A 104 -1.13 -31.64 12.55
N TYR A 105 -2.24 -30.88 12.59
CA TYR A 105 -3.58 -31.40 12.93
C TYR A 105 -4.42 -31.88 11.73
N GLU A 106 -3.91 -31.81 10.49
CA GLU A 106 -4.59 -32.28 9.28
C GLU A 106 -4.09 -33.65 8.76
N GLN A 107 -3.79 -34.61 9.66
CA GLN A 107 -3.56 -36.03 9.30
C GLN A 107 -4.54 -36.98 9.98
#